data_AF-A0A1G9FC98-F1
#
_entry.id   AF-A0A1G9FC98-F1
#
_cell.length_a   1.000
_cell.length_b   1.000
_cell.length_c   1.000
_cell.angle_alpha   90.00
_cell.angle_beta   90.00
_cell.angle_gamma   90.00
#
_symmetry.space_group_name_H-M   'P 1'
#
loop_
_entity.id
_entity.type
_entity.pdbx_description
1 polymer ?
#
loop_
_entity_poly.entity_id
_entity_poly.type
_entity_poly.pdbx_seq_one_letter_code
_entity_poly.pdbx_strand_id
1 'polypeptide(L)'
;MGLLRRLFGLERRAAKATSREGDESAEAARRAELFWRRWEELLPQVGSALGDGVPQRVDHQLAEAVGLLHPRLNFSIERGREAIYALVITAQADPALRVYTDAWKAAAPAADSLWEYHDAVPPVPDPREVTVNLRGKRYQLDEVRVAAQFDNTRNLIDVAVHHPDFSELAEEEREALTFLPLHAALGERLAADRLGRVETAELLPANAVDLVSFRERVRAFDTEKTDSAEPDTEQ
;
A
#
# COMPACT_ATOMS: atom_id res chain seq x y z
N MET A 1 17.25 -45.02 10.46
CA MET A 1 16.64 -44.90 9.11
C MET A 1 15.46 -43.90 9.04
N GLY A 2 15.35 -42.91 9.95
CA GLY A 2 14.25 -41.93 9.97
C GLY A 2 14.64 -40.47 9.68
N LEU A 3 15.93 -40.14 9.75
CA LEU A 3 16.44 -38.78 9.54
C LEU A 3 16.46 -38.39 8.05
N LEU A 4 16.87 -39.33 7.18
CA LEU A 4 16.97 -39.09 5.73
C LEU A 4 15.60 -38.87 5.06
N ARG A 5 14.54 -39.56 5.48
CA ARG A 5 13.19 -39.38 4.92
C ARG A 5 12.55 -38.02 5.24
N ARG A 6 12.92 -37.38 6.36
CA ARG A 6 12.42 -36.04 6.72
C ARG A 6 13.08 -34.93 5.90
N LEU A 7 14.38 -35.05 5.61
CA LEU A 7 15.12 -34.11 4.76
C LEU A 7 14.59 -34.12 3.31
N PHE A 8 14.41 -35.30 2.71
CA PHE A 8 13.83 -35.42 1.35
C PHE A 8 12.37 -34.94 1.22
N GLY A 9 11.62 -34.84 2.33
CA GLY A 9 10.24 -34.32 2.33
C GLY A 9 10.17 -32.80 2.40
N LEU A 10 11.13 -32.16 3.06
CA LEU A 10 11.25 -30.70 3.14
C LEU A 10 11.74 -30.12 1.81
N GLU A 11 12.74 -30.74 1.18
CA GLU A 11 13.26 -30.30 -0.13
C GLU A 11 12.21 -30.36 -1.24
N ARG A 12 11.37 -31.40 -1.28
CA ARG A 12 10.27 -31.49 -2.26
C ARG A 12 9.17 -30.46 -2.02
N ARG A 13 8.89 -30.10 -0.76
CA ARG A 13 7.91 -29.06 -0.43
C ARG A 13 8.44 -27.68 -0.80
N ALA A 14 9.71 -27.41 -0.52
CA ALA A 14 10.38 -26.18 -0.93
C ALA A 14 10.39 -26.05 -2.46
N ALA A 15 10.81 -27.08 -3.19
CA ALA A 15 10.80 -27.09 -4.65
C ALA A 15 9.39 -26.87 -5.25
N LYS A 16 8.36 -27.45 -4.63
CA LYS A 16 6.95 -27.26 -5.04
C LYS A 16 6.43 -25.85 -4.73
N ALA A 17 6.86 -25.25 -3.62
CA ALA A 17 6.52 -23.87 -3.26
C ALA A 17 7.16 -22.89 -4.25
N THR A 18 8.47 -23.03 -4.50
CA THR A 18 9.21 -22.23 -5.47
C THR A 18 8.64 -22.35 -6.89
N SER A 19 8.25 -23.56 -7.32
CA SER A 19 7.60 -23.73 -8.64
C SER A 19 6.23 -23.05 -8.72
N ARG A 20 5.47 -23.04 -7.62
CA ARG A 20 4.15 -22.39 -7.56
C ARG A 20 4.29 -20.86 -7.53
N GLU A 21 5.26 -20.33 -6.80
CA GLU A 21 5.58 -18.90 -6.80
C GLU A 21 6.04 -18.43 -8.18
N GLY A 22 6.85 -19.24 -8.88
CA GLY A 22 7.25 -18.96 -10.26
C GLY A 22 6.08 -18.94 -11.25
N ASP A 23 5.14 -19.89 -11.12
CA ASP A 23 3.93 -19.97 -11.96
C ASP A 23 2.98 -18.79 -11.69
N GLU A 24 2.79 -18.42 -10.42
CA GLU A 24 1.97 -17.27 -10.02
C GLU A 24 2.56 -15.94 -10.50
N SER A 25 3.88 -15.77 -10.41
CA SER A 25 4.58 -14.59 -10.93
C SER A 25 4.47 -14.48 -12.46
N ALA A 26 4.60 -15.58 -13.19
CA ALA A 26 4.45 -15.60 -14.64
C ALA A 26 3.00 -15.27 -15.09
N GLU A 27 1.99 -15.81 -14.39
CA GLU A 27 0.59 -15.46 -14.65
C GLU A 27 0.30 -14.00 -14.29
N ALA A 28 0.83 -13.49 -13.17
CA ALA A 28 0.69 -12.07 -12.81
C ALA A 28 1.27 -11.14 -13.89
N ALA A 29 2.45 -11.46 -14.43
CA ALA A 29 3.05 -10.71 -15.53
C ALA A 29 2.18 -10.74 -16.80
N ARG A 30 1.68 -11.92 -17.19
CA ARG A 30 0.77 -12.06 -18.35
C ARG A 30 -0.51 -11.24 -18.17
N ARG A 31 -1.08 -11.22 -16.96
CA ARG A 31 -2.29 -10.46 -16.65
C ARG A 31 -2.05 -8.96 -16.63
N ALA A 32 -0.89 -8.52 -16.15
CA ALA A 32 -0.46 -7.13 -16.25
C ALA A 32 -0.39 -6.67 -17.72
N GLU A 33 0.18 -7.46 -18.63
CA GLU A 33 0.20 -7.15 -20.07
C GLU A 33 -1.21 -7.08 -20.69
N LEU A 34 -2.15 -7.94 -20.24
CA LEU A 34 -3.55 -7.87 -20.66
C LEU A 34 -4.22 -6.60 -20.18
N PHE A 35 -3.99 -6.21 -18.92
CA PHE A 35 -4.46 -4.94 -18.38
C PHE A 35 -3.94 -3.77 -19.22
N TRP A 36 -2.63 -3.68 -19.46
CA TRP A 36 -2.04 -2.51 -20.13
C TRP A 36 -2.45 -2.37 -21.59
N ARG A 37 -2.64 -3.48 -22.31
CA ARG A 37 -3.27 -3.46 -23.64
C ARG A 37 -4.69 -2.91 -23.58
N ARG A 38 -5.48 -3.37 -22.59
CA ARG A 38 -6.85 -2.88 -22.42
C ARG A 38 -6.89 -1.41 -22.01
N TRP A 39 -5.96 -0.97 -21.18
CA TRP A 39 -5.80 0.43 -20.78
C TRP A 39 -5.57 1.33 -21.99
N GLU A 40 -4.66 0.95 -22.90
CA GLU A 40 -4.38 1.70 -24.12
C GLU A 40 -5.64 1.89 -25.00
N GLU A 41 -6.46 0.85 -25.14
CA GLU A 41 -7.74 0.91 -25.86
C GLU A 41 -8.77 1.82 -25.16
N LEU A 42 -8.74 1.88 -23.84
CA LEU A 42 -9.67 2.67 -23.02
C LEU A 42 -9.26 4.14 -22.89
N LEU A 43 -7.97 4.46 -23.04
CA LEU A 43 -7.42 5.81 -22.83
C LEU A 43 -8.22 6.94 -23.51
N PRO A 44 -8.67 6.83 -24.78
CA PRO A 44 -9.49 7.87 -25.41
C PRO A 44 -10.83 8.10 -24.70
N GLN A 45 -11.49 7.03 -24.23
CA GLN A 45 -12.76 7.10 -23.51
C GLN A 45 -12.56 7.69 -22.11
N VAL A 46 -11.49 7.28 -21.43
CA VAL A 46 -11.08 7.83 -20.13
C VAL A 46 -10.80 9.33 -20.26
N GLY A 47 -10.02 9.73 -21.27
CA GLY A 47 -9.71 11.14 -21.54
C GLY A 47 -10.95 11.98 -21.81
N SER A 48 -11.91 11.47 -22.60
CA SER A 48 -13.20 12.15 -22.83
C SER A 48 -14.04 12.27 -21.56
N ALA A 49 -14.14 11.19 -20.76
CA ALA A 49 -14.90 11.21 -19.51
C ALA A 49 -14.33 12.21 -18.50
N LEU A 50 -13.00 12.28 -18.38
CA LEU A 50 -12.31 13.25 -17.54
C LEU A 50 -12.48 14.70 -18.05
N GLY A 51 -12.34 14.92 -19.36
CA GLY A 51 -12.55 16.23 -19.98
C GLY A 51 -13.97 16.78 -19.84
N ASP A 52 -14.97 15.90 -19.85
CA ASP A 52 -16.38 16.23 -19.63
C ASP A 52 -16.74 16.38 -18.14
N GLY A 53 -15.81 16.07 -17.21
CA GLY A 53 -16.07 16.10 -15.77
C GLY A 53 -16.99 14.98 -15.26
N VAL A 54 -17.07 13.86 -15.98
CA VAL A 54 -17.89 12.68 -15.64
C VAL A 54 -17.07 11.39 -15.67
N PRO A 55 -16.05 11.26 -14.80
CA PRO A 55 -15.17 10.09 -14.76
C PRO A 55 -15.93 8.77 -14.58
N GLN A 56 -17.10 8.79 -13.92
CA GLN A 56 -17.88 7.59 -13.64
C GLN A 56 -18.38 6.88 -14.91
N ARG A 57 -18.38 7.57 -16.06
CA ARG A 57 -18.77 7.01 -17.37
C ARG A 57 -17.89 5.80 -17.78
N VAL A 58 -16.67 5.71 -17.25
CA VAL A 58 -15.72 4.65 -17.58
C VAL A 58 -15.51 3.64 -16.43
N ASP A 59 -16.18 3.81 -15.29
CA ASP A 59 -15.97 2.97 -14.10
C ASP A 59 -16.16 1.48 -14.39
N HIS A 60 -17.20 1.14 -15.17
CA HIS A 60 -17.47 -0.26 -15.51
C HIS A 60 -16.36 -0.87 -16.37
N GLN A 61 -15.94 -0.18 -17.42
CA GLN A 61 -14.88 -0.63 -18.33
C GLN A 61 -13.53 -0.75 -17.61
N LEU A 62 -13.25 0.16 -16.67
CA LEU A 62 -12.06 0.10 -15.83
C LEU A 62 -12.13 -1.03 -14.82
N ALA A 63 -13.29 -1.27 -14.18
CA ALA A 63 -13.49 -2.41 -13.30
C ALA A 63 -13.26 -3.75 -14.04
N GLU A 64 -13.75 -3.87 -15.27
CA GLU A 64 -13.48 -5.03 -16.12
C GLU A 64 -11.99 -5.20 -16.42
N ALA A 65 -11.29 -4.10 -16.79
CA ALA A 65 -9.86 -4.13 -17.05
C ALA A 65 -9.06 -4.56 -15.81
N VAL A 66 -9.36 -3.99 -14.64
CA VAL A 66 -8.74 -4.36 -13.36
C VAL A 66 -9.06 -5.81 -12.97
N GLY A 67 -10.27 -6.28 -13.29
CA GLY A 67 -10.65 -7.68 -13.11
C GLY A 67 -9.79 -8.66 -13.91
N LEU A 68 -9.23 -8.26 -15.05
CA LEU A 68 -8.25 -9.07 -15.81
C LEU A 68 -6.95 -9.28 -15.02
N LEU A 69 -6.56 -8.30 -14.20
CA LEU A 69 -5.41 -8.41 -13.32
C LEU A 69 -5.74 -9.32 -12.14
N HIS A 70 -6.70 -8.93 -11.31
CA HIS A 70 -7.20 -9.76 -10.23
C HIS A 70 -8.55 -9.24 -9.71
N PRO A 71 -9.59 -10.08 -9.50
CA PRO A 71 -10.94 -9.64 -9.16
C PRO A 71 -11.11 -9.01 -7.76
N ARG A 72 -10.08 -9.11 -6.91
CA ARG A 72 -10.03 -8.49 -5.57
C ARG A 72 -9.28 -7.15 -5.52
N LEU A 73 -8.73 -6.70 -6.65
CA LEU A 73 -8.09 -5.38 -6.74
C LEU A 73 -9.14 -4.30 -6.96
N ASN A 74 -8.89 -3.12 -6.41
CA ASN A 74 -9.68 -1.92 -6.66
C ASN A 74 -8.83 -0.88 -7.39
N PHE A 75 -9.49 0.14 -7.91
CA PHE A 75 -8.84 1.26 -8.58
C PHE A 75 -9.45 2.60 -8.21
N SER A 76 -8.67 3.66 -8.39
CA SER A 76 -9.13 5.05 -8.43
C SER A 76 -8.38 5.81 -9.52
N ILE A 77 -9.03 6.84 -10.08
CA ILE A 77 -8.38 7.89 -10.85
C ILE A 77 -8.36 9.14 -9.98
N GLU A 78 -7.16 9.61 -9.67
CA GLU A 78 -6.93 10.73 -8.77
C GLU A 78 -6.17 11.85 -9.49
N ARG A 79 -6.01 12.98 -8.81
CA ARG A 79 -5.09 14.02 -9.26
C ARG A 79 -3.66 13.54 -9.05
N GLY A 80 -2.85 13.61 -10.10
CA GLY A 80 -1.43 13.25 -10.02
C GLY A 80 -0.60 14.28 -9.25
N ARG A 81 0.60 13.86 -8.85
CA ARG A 81 1.60 14.72 -8.21
C ARG A 81 2.51 15.38 -9.23
N GLU A 82 3.07 14.56 -10.11
CA GLU A 82 3.97 14.96 -11.18
C GLU A 82 3.24 15.00 -12.54
N ALA A 83 2.09 14.34 -12.61
CA ALA A 83 1.19 14.33 -13.76
C ALA A 83 -0.18 14.95 -13.44
N ILE A 84 -1.00 15.20 -14.47
CA ILE A 84 -2.37 15.67 -14.28
C ILE A 84 -3.23 14.61 -13.55
N TYR A 85 -3.13 13.36 -13.99
CA TYR A 85 -3.91 12.24 -13.46
C TYR A 85 -3.01 11.14 -12.92
N ALA A 86 -3.49 10.48 -11.87
CA ALA A 86 -2.90 9.27 -11.32
C ALA A 86 -3.89 8.12 -11.46
N LEU A 87 -3.47 7.00 -12.05
CA LEU A 87 -4.19 5.74 -11.92
C LEU A 87 -3.60 4.95 -10.76
N VAL A 88 -4.42 4.69 -9.75
CA VAL A 88 -4.03 3.92 -8.57
C VAL A 88 -4.71 2.57 -8.62
N ILE A 89 -3.93 1.50 -8.54
CA ILE A 89 -4.42 0.14 -8.28
C ILE A 89 -4.06 -0.21 -6.84
N THR A 90 -4.99 -0.80 -6.11
CA THR A 90 -4.81 -1.08 -4.68
C THR A 90 -5.26 -2.49 -4.32
N ALA A 91 -4.46 -3.13 -3.47
CA ALA A 91 -4.73 -4.43 -2.87
C ALA A 91 -5.57 -4.33 -1.59
N GLN A 92 -5.89 -3.11 -1.15
CA GLN A 92 -6.53 -2.84 0.14
C GLN A 92 -5.76 -3.50 1.28
N ALA A 93 -4.43 -3.37 1.25
CA ALA A 93 -3.48 -3.96 2.18
C ALA A 93 -3.44 -5.51 2.22
N ASP A 94 -3.99 -6.21 1.22
CA ASP A 94 -3.83 -7.67 1.12
C ASP A 94 -2.45 -8.06 0.54
N PRO A 95 -1.52 -8.62 1.35
CA PRO A 95 -0.18 -8.97 0.88
C PRO A 95 -0.18 -10.09 -0.17
N ALA A 96 -1.23 -10.93 -0.22
CA ALA A 96 -1.33 -11.98 -1.22
C ALA A 96 -1.56 -11.44 -2.64
N LEU A 97 -1.99 -10.19 -2.77
CA LEU A 97 -2.20 -9.54 -4.07
C LEU A 97 -0.96 -8.78 -4.57
N ARG A 98 0.09 -8.66 -3.75
CA ARG A 98 1.29 -7.88 -4.08
C ARG A 98 1.97 -8.34 -5.37
N VAL A 99 1.99 -9.65 -5.63
CA VAL A 99 2.55 -10.20 -6.88
C VAL A 99 1.88 -9.61 -8.12
N TYR A 100 0.57 -9.32 -8.06
CA TYR A 100 -0.18 -8.75 -9.18
C TYR A 100 0.05 -7.25 -9.32
N THR A 101 0.08 -6.50 -8.22
CA THR A 101 0.35 -5.05 -8.25
C THR A 101 1.79 -4.76 -8.67
N ASP A 102 2.75 -5.58 -8.23
CA ASP A 102 4.17 -5.48 -8.63
C ASP A 102 4.35 -5.76 -10.12
N ALA A 103 3.75 -6.85 -10.62
CA ALA A 103 3.77 -7.18 -12.04
C ALA A 103 3.10 -6.08 -12.89
N TRP A 104 1.97 -5.54 -12.41
CA TRP A 104 1.29 -4.42 -13.04
C TRP A 104 2.18 -3.19 -13.13
N LYS A 105 2.85 -2.81 -12.03
CA LYS A 105 3.73 -1.65 -11.99
C LYS A 105 4.96 -1.82 -12.88
N ALA A 106 5.55 -3.02 -12.88
CA ALA A 106 6.72 -3.33 -13.69
C ALA A 106 6.43 -3.29 -15.20
N ALA A 107 5.21 -3.64 -15.61
CA ALA A 107 4.78 -3.59 -17.00
C ALA A 107 4.18 -2.22 -17.40
N ALA A 108 4.14 -1.25 -16.48
CA ALA A 108 3.52 0.05 -16.74
C ALA A 108 4.29 0.83 -17.83
N PRO A 109 3.58 1.59 -18.68
CA PRO A 109 4.25 2.57 -19.53
C PRO A 109 4.98 3.61 -18.68
N ALA A 110 5.97 4.27 -19.28
CA ALA A 110 6.63 5.39 -18.63
C ALA A 110 5.60 6.48 -18.27
N ALA A 111 5.73 7.04 -17.07
CA ALA A 111 4.93 8.20 -16.68
C ALA A 111 5.25 9.40 -17.58
N ASP A 112 4.25 10.23 -17.83
CA ASP A 112 4.37 11.46 -18.61
C ASP A 112 3.64 12.62 -17.91
N SER A 113 3.51 13.76 -18.59
CA SER A 113 2.82 14.93 -18.02
C SER A 113 1.33 14.68 -17.74
N LEU A 114 0.71 13.69 -18.40
CA LEU A 114 -0.72 13.41 -18.30
C LEU A 114 -1.00 12.32 -17.27
N TRP A 115 -0.20 11.25 -17.27
CA TRP A 115 -0.42 10.08 -16.42
C TRP A 115 0.78 9.68 -15.59
N GLU A 116 0.52 9.43 -14.31
CA GLU A 116 1.35 8.64 -13.42
C GLU A 116 0.56 7.43 -12.89
N TYR A 117 1.27 6.42 -12.40
CA TYR A 117 0.70 5.11 -12.06
C TYR A 117 1.17 4.69 -10.67
N HIS A 118 0.26 4.26 -9.80
CA HIS A 118 0.57 3.80 -8.45
C HIS A 118 -0.02 2.42 -8.20
N ASP A 119 0.78 1.52 -7.64
CA ASP A 119 0.47 0.10 -7.39
C ASP A 119 -0.04 -0.16 -5.96
N ALA A 120 -0.18 0.92 -5.20
CA ALA A 120 -0.82 0.98 -3.90
C ALA A 120 -1.26 2.45 -3.67
N VAL A 121 -2.17 2.69 -2.73
CA VAL A 121 -2.55 4.06 -2.36
C VAL A 121 -1.33 4.81 -1.82
N PRO A 122 -0.89 5.92 -2.45
CA PRO A 122 0.27 6.67 -1.98
C PRO A 122 -0.05 7.38 -0.64
N PRO A 123 0.97 7.68 0.19
CA PRO A 123 0.77 8.55 1.36
C PRO A 123 0.21 9.89 0.89
N VAL A 124 -0.57 10.61 1.68
CA VAL A 124 -0.94 12.00 1.36
C VAL A 124 0.29 12.92 1.38
N PRO A 125 0.29 14.06 0.65
CA PRO A 125 1.44 14.97 0.64
C PRO A 125 1.77 15.50 2.05
N ASP A 126 0.76 16.02 2.74
CA ASP A 126 0.87 16.47 4.12
C ASP A 126 -0.29 15.91 4.96
N PRO A 127 -0.05 14.98 5.90
CA PRO A 127 -1.10 14.45 6.75
C PRO A 127 -1.71 15.51 7.67
N ARG A 128 -1.05 16.65 7.93
CA ARG A 128 -1.59 17.73 8.78
C ARG A 128 -2.77 18.45 8.12
N GLU A 129 -2.88 18.39 6.79
CA GLU A 129 -3.96 19.03 6.03
C GLU A 129 -5.18 18.12 5.85
N VAL A 130 -5.14 16.90 6.39
CA VAL A 130 -6.19 15.91 6.22
C VAL A 130 -7.17 15.93 7.39
N THR A 131 -8.46 15.99 7.06
CA THR A 131 -9.56 15.75 7.99
C THR A 131 -10.21 14.40 7.71
N VAL A 132 -10.34 13.55 8.73
CA VAL A 132 -11.16 12.34 8.67
C VAL A 132 -12.58 12.66 9.14
N ASN A 133 -13.58 12.20 8.40
CA ASN A 133 -14.99 12.34 8.79
C ASN A 133 -15.51 10.98 9.26
N LEU A 134 -15.86 10.84 10.54
CA LEU A 134 -16.49 9.63 11.10
C LEU A 134 -17.87 10.02 11.63
N ARG A 135 -18.92 9.40 11.09
CA ARG A 135 -20.34 9.65 11.44
C ARG A 135 -20.73 11.13 11.55
N GLY A 136 -20.12 11.99 10.72
CA GLY A 136 -20.40 13.43 10.68
C GLY A 136 -19.56 14.29 11.63
N LYS A 137 -18.73 13.69 12.51
CA LYS A 137 -17.71 14.42 13.27
C LYS A 137 -16.40 14.44 12.48
N ARG A 138 -15.70 15.57 12.57
CA ARG A 138 -14.45 15.88 11.87
C ARG A 138 -13.29 15.74 12.83
N TYR A 139 -12.26 14.99 12.43
CA TYR A 139 -11.04 14.77 13.20
C TYR A 139 -9.86 15.22 12.36
N GLN A 140 -9.07 16.15 12.89
CA GLN A 140 -7.88 16.61 12.20
C GLN A 140 -6.74 15.65 12.46
N LEU A 141 -6.05 15.23 11.40
CA LEU A 141 -4.93 14.32 11.55
C LEU A 141 -3.70 14.99 12.19
N ASP A 142 -3.64 16.32 12.27
CA ASP A 142 -2.59 17.06 12.98
C ASP A 142 -2.66 16.90 14.52
N GLU A 143 -3.80 16.47 15.06
CA GLU A 143 -4.00 16.18 16.49
C GLU A 143 -3.55 14.77 16.87
N VAL A 144 -3.32 13.90 15.87
CA VAL A 144 -2.85 12.53 16.10
C VAL A 144 -1.40 12.51 16.59
N ARG A 145 -1.14 11.67 17.58
CA ARG A 145 0.20 11.42 18.12
C ARG A 145 0.50 9.92 18.06
N VAL A 146 1.72 9.58 17.64
CA VAL A 146 2.16 8.19 17.46
C VAL A 146 3.41 7.94 18.28
N ALA A 147 3.34 6.99 19.20
CA ALA A 147 4.53 6.37 19.76
C ALA A 147 4.89 5.13 18.95
N ALA A 148 6.17 4.99 18.61
CA ALA A 148 6.65 3.92 17.75
C ALA A 148 7.83 3.21 18.39
N GLN A 149 7.81 1.88 18.33
CA GLN A 149 8.91 1.00 18.72
C GLN A 149 9.42 0.29 17.46
N PHE A 150 10.66 0.62 17.09
CA PHE A 150 11.33 0.05 15.92
C PHE A 150 12.04 -1.23 16.32
N ASP A 151 11.64 -2.35 15.70
CA ASP A 151 12.23 -3.67 15.92
C ASP A 151 13.07 -4.05 14.70
N ASN A 152 14.38 -3.85 14.79
CA ASN A 152 15.35 -4.21 13.74
C ASN A 152 15.39 -5.72 13.45
N THR A 153 15.03 -6.56 14.42
CA THR A 153 15.06 -8.03 14.24
C THR A 153 13.87 -8.51 13.43
N ARG A 154 12.66 -8.01 13.73
CA ARG A 154 11.46 -8.30 12.93
C ARG A 154 11.37 -7.45 11.66
N ASN A 155 12.14 -6.36 11.60
CA ASN A 155 12.03 -5.34 10.57
C ASN A 155 10.60 -4.74 10.51
N LEU A 156 10.01 -4.55 11.69
CA LEU A 156 8.65 -4.06 11.90
C LEU A 156 8.65 -2.95 12.96
N ILE A 157 7.59 -2.15 12.94
CA ILE A 157 7.37 -1.02 13.83
C ILE A 157 6.04 -1.25 14.53
N ASP A 158 6.10 -1.49 15.83
CA ASP A 158 4.90 -1.52 16.66
C ASP A 158 4.55 -0.08 17.05
N VAL A 159 3.27 0.28 16.93
CA VAL A 159 2.81 1.65 17.11
C VAL A 159 1.62 1.74 18.06
N ALA A 160 1.66 2.76 18.90
CA ALA A 160 0.54 3.18 19.72
C ALA A 160 0.08 4.56 19.25
N VAL A 161 -1.16 4.64 18.79
CA VAL A 161 -1.75 5.87 18.24
C VAL A 161 -2.62 6.51 19.30
N HIS A 162 -2.58 7.84 19.40
CA HIS A 162 -3.40 8.63 20.32
C HIS A 162 -4.07 9.78 19.58
N HIS A 163 -5.33 10.05 19.91
CA HIS A 163 -6.04 11.26 19.59
C HIS A 163 -6.74 11.77 20.86
N PRO A 164 -6.76 13.09 21.14
CA PRO A 164 -7.42 13.65 22.34
C PRO A 164 -8.86 13.17 22.54
N ASP A 165 -9.61 13.09 21.45
CA ASP A 165 -11.03 12.69 21.46
C ASP A 165 -11.30 11.17 21.57
N PHE A 166 -10.29 10.29 21.68
CA PHE A 166 -10.53 8.84 21.68
C PHE A 166 -11.50 8.35 22.76
N SER A 167 -11.51 9.00 23.93
CA SER A 167 -12.43 8.67 25.02
C SER A 167 -13.91 8.85 24.66
N GLU A 168 -14.21 9.70 23.68
CA GLU A 168 -15.57 10.00 23.22
C GLU A 168 -16.03 9.12 22.04
N LEU A 169 -15.13 8.32 21.46
CA LEU A 169 -15.42 7.52 20.27
C LEU A 169 -16.02 6.16 20.63
N ALA A 170 -16.97 5.73 19.80
CA ALA A 170 -17.37 4.32 19.75
C ALA A 170 -16.17 3.45 19.29
N GLU A 171 -16.24 2.16 19.59
CA GLU A 171 -15.15 1.21 19.30
C GLU A 171 -14.75 1.21 17.82
N GLU A 172 -15.73 1.16 16.91
CA GLU A 172 -15.43 1.13 15.46
C GLU A 172 -14.80 2.44 14.96
N GLU A 173 -15.19 3.59 15.53
CA GLU A 173 -14.64 4.90 15.18
C GLU A 173 -13.23 5.06 15.71
N ARG A 174 -12.97 4.53 16.90
CA ARG A 174 -11.65 4.50 17.52
C ARG A 174 -10.69 3.62 16.74
N GLU A 175 -11.16 2.47 16.28
CA GLU A 175 -10.40 1.59 15.40
C GLU A 175 -10.07 2.31 14.08
N ALA A 176 -11.08 2.91 13.42
CA ALA A 176 -10.87 3.67 12.20
C ALA A 176 -9.84 4.81 12.38
N LEU A 177 -9.98 5.62 13.44
CA LEU A 177 -9.08 6.72 13.74
C LEU A 177 -7.71 6.26 14.30
N THR A 178 -7.53 4.97 14.57
CA THR A 178 -6.23 4.37 14.87
C THR A 178 -5.45 4.04 13.60
N PHE A 179 -6.11 3.48 12.57
CA PHE A 179 -5.43 3.02 11.35
C PHE A 179 -5.36 4.07 10.23
N LEU A 180 -6.44 4.83 10.01
CA LEU A 180 -6.52 5.81 8.91
C LEU A 180 -5.37 6.83 8.92
N PRO A 181 -4.95 7.39 10.07
CA PRO A 181 -3.85 8.35 10.08
C PRO A 181 -2.52 7.74 9.64
N LEU A 182 -2.27 6.47 9.99
CA LEU A 182 -1.05 5.76 9.62
C LEU A 182 -1.03 5.50 8.11
N HIS A 183 -2.15 5.09 7.52
CA HIS A 183 -2.27 4.89 6.08
C HIS A 183 -2.14 6.20 5.32
N ALA A 184 -2.75 7.29 5.81
CA ALA A 184 -2.57 8.61 5.23
C ALA A 184 -1.09 9.03 5.27
N ALA A 185 -0.40 8.84 6.39
CA ALA A 185 0.99 9.24 6.53
C ALA A 185 1.96 8.38 5.70
N LEU A 186 1.81 7.05 5.70
CA LEU A 186 2.77 6.12 5.11
C LEU A 186 2.42 5.68 3.69
N GLY A 187 1.15 5.74 3.32
CA GLY A 187 0.62 5.04 2.16
C GLY A 187 0.46 3.55 2.44
N GLU A 188 -0.28 2.87 1.58
CA GLU A 188 -0.64 1.47 1.75
C GLU A 188 0.59 0.54 1.75
N ARG A 189 1.52 0.75 0.81
CA ARG A 189 2.67 -0.15 0.62
C ARG A 189 3.61 -0.14 1.82
N LEU A 190 4.07 1.04 2.23
CA LEU A 190 4.98 1.20 3.36
C LEU A 190 4.33 0.82 4.68
N ALA A 191 3.03 1.12 4.86
CA ALA A 191 2.28 0.67 6.03
C ALA A 191 2.25 -0.86 6.11
N ALA A 192 1.88 -1.55 5.03
CA ALA A 192 1.84 -3.00 4.98
C ALA A 192 3.21 -3.66 5.20
N ASP A 193 4.30 -3.02 4.74
CA ASP A 193 5.64 -3.58 4.84
C ASP A 193 6.31 -3.36 6.21
N ARG A 194 5.88 -2.36 6.97
CA ARG A 194 6.59 -1.92 8.18
C ARG A 194 5.77 -1.90 9.44
N LEU A 195 4.44 -1.77 9.38
CA LEU A 195 3.64 -1.79 10.60
C LEU A 195 3.50 -3.21 11.13
N GLY A 196 3.83 -3.37 12.42
CA GLY A 196 3.61 -4.59 13.18
C GLY A 196 2.31 -4.49 13.98
N ARG A 197 2.41 -4.56 15.31
CA ARG A 197 1.27 -4.35 16.20
C ARG A 197 0.87 -2.88 16.17
N VAL A 198 -0.40 -2.62 15.88
CA VAL A 198 -1.01 -1.29 15.98
C VAL A 198 -2.00 -1.33 17.14
N GLU A 199 -1.89 -0.38 18.07
CA GLU A 199 -2.81 -0.26 19.20
C GLU A 199 -3.27 1.18 19.42
N THR A 200 -4.45 1.32 20.03
CA THR A 200 -4.98 2.60 20.48
C THR A 200 -4.46 2.91 21.88
N ALA A 201 -3.85 4.07 22.06
CA ALA A 201 -3.45 4.63 23.34
C ALA A 201 -4.49 5.64 23.85
N GLU A 202 -5.14 5.34 24.97
CA GLU A 202 -6.11 6.23 25.61
C GLU A 202 -5.45 7.48 26.20
N LEU A 203 -4.22 7.34 26.70
CA LEU A 203 -3.40 8.43 27.21
C LEU A 203 -2.27 8.74 26.24
N LEU A 204 -1.92 10.02 26.11
CA LEU A 204 -0.81 10.46 25.28
C LEU A 204 0.51 9.82 25.76
N PRO A 205 1.17 8.98 24.93
CA PRO A 205 2.46 8.41 25.31
C PRO A 205 3.55 9.48 25.37
N ALA A 206 4.48 9.35 26.33
CA ALA A 206 5.51 10.37 26.58
C ALA A 206 6.49 10.60 25.41
N ASN A 207 6.71 9.57 24.59
CA ASN A 207 7.60 9.60 23.42
C ASN A 207 6.84 9.76 22.09
N ALA A 208 5.57 10.13 22.13
CA ALA A 208 4.77 10.25 20.92
C ALA A 208 5.20 11.45 20.06
N VAL A 209 5.14 11.28 18.76
CA VAL A 209 5.46 12.29 17.75
C VAL A 209 4.26 12.55 16.84
N ASP A 210 4.29 13.63 16.06
CA ASP A 210 3.29 13.85 15.02
C ASP A 210 3.47 12.90 13.82
N LEU A 211 2.47 12.86 12.93
CA LEU A 211 2.46 11.97 11.77
C LEU A 211 3.57 12.27 10.75
N VAL A 212 4.03 13.52 10.65
CA VAL A 212 5.11 13.90 9.72
C VAL A 212 6.44 13.34 10.22
N SER A 213 6.75 13.57 11.49
CA SER A 213 7.93 13.06 12.18
C SER A 213 7.93 11.53 12.20
N PHE A 214 6.77 10.90 12.41
CA PHE A 214 6.63 9.45 12.32
C PHE A 214 6.95 8.94 10.91
N ARG A 215 6.35 9.54 9.87
CA ARG A 215 6.61 9.19 8.46
C ARG A 215 8.09 9.27 8.10
N GLU A 216 8.78 10.32 8.53
CA GLU A 216 10.21 10.49 8.29
C GLU A 216 11.05 9.38 8.93
N ARG A 217 10.74 9.03 10.19
CA ARG A 217 11.43 7.95 10.91
C ARG A 217 11.19 6.58 10.26
N VAL A 218 9.96 6.29 9.83
CA VAL A 218 9.64 5.03 9.12
C VAL A 218 10.40 4.94 7.80
N ARG A 219 10.49 6.04 7.04
CA ARG A 219 11.25 6.07 5.78
C ARG A 219 12.75 5.87 6.00
N ALA A 220 13.32 6.48 7.02
CA ALA A 220 14.73 6.27 7.38
C ALA A 220 15.00 4.80 7.72
N PHE A 221 14.16 4.21 8.56
CA PHE A 221 14.22 2.79 8.92
C PHE A 221 14.06 1.85 7.71
N ASP A 222 13.20 2.22 6.74
CA ASP A 222 13.02 1.45 5.51
C ASP A 222 14.26 1.46 4.61
N THR A 223 14.93 2.62 4.49
CA THR A 223 16.12 2.79 3.65
C THR A 223 17.37 2.14 4.26
N GLU A 224 17.55 2.18 5.59
CA GLU A 224 18.69 1.54 6.27
C GLU A 224 18.83 0.04 5.93
N LYS A 225 17.71 -0.61 5.58
CA LYS A 225 17.73 -1.99 5.09
C LYS A 225 18.24 -2.12 3.66
N THR A 226 17.83 -1.23 2.74
CA THR A 226 18.20 -1.31 1.32
C THR A 226 19.71 -1.29 1.16
N ASP A 227 20.41 -0.44 1.94
CA ASP A 227 21.86 -0.33 1.89
C ASP A 227 22.58 -1.51 2.58
N SER A 228 21.96 -2.17 3.56
CA SER A 228 22.51 -3.37 4.22
C SER A 228 22.36 -4.67 3.39
N ALA A 229 21.62 -4.62 2.28
CA ALA A 229 21.31 -5.76 1.43
C ALA A 229 22.15 -5.85 0.14
N GLU A 230 23.06 -4.88 -0.13
CA GLU A 230 24.10 -5.07 -1.14
C GLU A 230 25.14 -6.07 -0.61
N PRO A 231 25.33 -7.24 -1.26
CA PRO A 231 26.40 -8.14 -0.88
C PRO A 231 27.74 -7.50 -1.26
N ASP A 232 28.65 -7.43 -0.29
CA ASP A 232 30.08 -7.27 -0.52
C ASP A 232 30.48 -8.22 -1.66
N THR A 233 30.67 -7.65 -2.85
CA THR A 233 31.30 -8.35 -3.96
C THR A 233 32.78 -8.38 -3.64
N GLU A 234 33.16 -9.42 -2.90
CA GLU A 234 34.51 -9.76 -2.47
C GLU A 234 35.48 -9.73 -3.68
N GLN A 235 36.56 -8.95 -3.53
CA GLN A 235 37.78 -9.03 -4.36
C GLN A 235 38.74 -10.08 -3.78
#